data_AF-A0A1H3UBT7-F1
#
_entry.id   AF-A0A1H3UBT7-F1
#
_cell.length_a   1.000
_cell.length_b   1.000
_cell.length_c   1.000
_cell.angle_alpha   90.00
_cell.angle_beta   90.00
_cell.angle_gamma   90.00
#
_symmetry.space_group_name_H-M   'P 1'
#
loop_
_entity.id
_entity.type
_entity.pdbx_description
1 polymer ?
#
loop_
_entity_poly.entity_id
_entity_poly.type
_entity_poly.pdbx_seq_one_letter_code
_entity_poly.pdbx_strand_id
1 'polypeptide(L)'
;MIDILLVVRDSADEATYVSDLEDADYILRIRELEWFEHRLFKGPDTDINLHVFSEGSSEVDQMLCFRNWLRTNHSDRDKYGSVKRHLAQRKWKHVQDYADAKYLIAKKIIERANAAEQNGGYCRFLYKNALNKCCLLAK
;
A
#
# COMPACT_ATOMS: atom_id res chain seq x y z
N MET A 1 9.79 7.95 -5.08
CA MET A 1 9.14 6.64 -5.02
C MET A 1 7.82 6.62 -5.78
N ILE A 2 7.59 5.58 -6.59
CA ILE A 2 6.32 5.26 -7.26
C ILE A 2 5.87 3.89 -6.73
N ASP A 3 4.63 3.78 -6.27
CA ASP A 3 4.04 2.52 -5.85
C ASP A 3 3.14 1.98 -6.98
N ILE A 4 3.38 0.74 -7.41
CA ILE A 4 2.64 0.02 -8.45
C ILE A 4 1.96 -1.18 -7.80
N LEU A 5 0.70 -1.41 -8.15
CA LEU A 5 -0.10 -2.55 -7.69
C LEU A 5 -0.26 -3.55 -8.83
N LEU A 6 0.32 -4.73 -8.69
CA LEU A 6 0.16 -5.88 -9.58
C LEU A 6 -0.74 -6.91 -8.90
N VAL A 7 -1.81 -7.30 -9.58
CA VAL A 7 -2.74 -8.33 -9.11
C VAL A 7 -2.53 -9.56 -9.96
N VAL A 8 -2.22 -10.68 -9.32
CA VAL A 8 -2.01 -11.99 -9.96
C VAL A 8 -3.02 -13.00 -9.42
N ARG A 9 -3.17 -14.14 -10.07
CA ARG A 9 -4.12 -15.18 -9.61
C ARG A 9 -3.81 -15.65 -8.19
N ASP A 10 -2.53 -15.91 -7.88
CA ASP A 10 -2.04 -16.29 -6.56
C ASP A 10 -0.63 -15.72 -6.34
N SER A 11 -0.46 -14.80 -5.40
CA SER A 11 0.84 -14.18 -5.10
C SER A 11 1.79 -15.10 -4.33
N ALA A 12 1.31 -16.24 -3.82
CA ALA A 12 2.21 -17.27 -3.29
C ALA A 12 2.80 -18.15 -4.39
N ASP A 13 2.16 -18.22 -5.56
CA ASP A 13 2.63 -19.01 -6.72
C ASP A 13 3.69 -18.25 -7.53
N GLU A 14 4.83 -18.03 -6.87
CA GLU A 14 5.98 -17.29 -7.39
C GLU A 14 6.51 -17.81 -8.74
N ALA A 15 6.34 -19.12 -9.00
CA ALA A 15 6.78 -19.75 -10.25
C ALA A 15 6.08 -19.18 -11.50
N THR A 16 4.93 -18.53 -11.33
CA THR A 16 4.12 -18.00 -12.45
C THR A 16 4.51 -16.60 -12.89
N TYR A 17 5.31 -15.87 -12.12
CA TYR A 17 5.60 -14.46 -12.43
C TYR A 17 6.96 -13.92 -11.95
N VAL A 18 7.62 -14.56 -10.96
CA VAL A 18 8.87 -14.02 -10.40
C VAL A 18 9.97 -13.97 -11.45
N SER A 19 10.15 -15.04 -12.22
CA SER A 19 11.20 -15.09 -13.26
C SER A 19 11.02 -13.98 -14.29
N ASP A 20 9.79 -13.77 -14.77
CA ASP A 20 9.49 -12.72 -15.76
C ASP A 20 9.79 -11.31 -15.20
N LEU A 21 9.54 -11.08 -13.91
CA LEU A 21 9.87 -9.82 -13.25
C LEU A 21 11.39 -9.65 -13.04
N GLU A 22 12.08 -10.71 -12.64
CA GLU A 22 13.54 -10.69 -12.45
C GLU A 22 14.29 -10.51 -13.78
N ASP A 23 13.80 -11.11 -14.87
CA ASP A 23 14.31 -10.90 -16.23
C ASP A 23 14.08 -9.45 -16.72
N ALA A 24 13.09 -8.75 -16.15
CA ALA A 24 12.86 -7.32 -16.32
C ALA A 24 13.59 -6.47 -15.26
N ASP A 25 14.59 -7.04 -14.58
CA ASP A 25 15.45 -6.43 -13.57
C ASP A 25 14.72 -5.96 -12.28
N TYR A 26 13.49 -6.45 -12.01
CA TYR A 26 12.84 -6.25 -10.72
C TYR A 26 13.42 -7.19 -9.66
N ILE A 27 13.72 -6.66 -8.48
CA ILE A 27 14.33 -7.44 -7.40
C ILE A 27 13.31 -7.72 -6.30
N LEU A 28 12.97 -8.99 -6.07
CA LEU A 28 12.11 -9.40 -4.96
C LEU A 28 12.80 -9.10 -3.62
N ARG A 29 12.19 -8.23 -2.80
CA ARG A 29 12.72 -7.80 -1.50
C ARG A 29 12.02 -8.40 -0.31
N ILE A 30 10.70 -8.58 -0.40
CA ILE A 30 9.87 -8.93 0.76
C ILE A 30 8.90 -10.04 0.38
N ARG A 31 8.75 -10.99 1.31
CA ARG A 31 7.69 -12.00 1.33
C ARG A 31 6.97 -11.88 2.67
N GLU A 32 5.69 -11.57 2.66
CA GLU A 32 4.88 -11.38 3.86
C GLU A 32 3.72 -12.37 3.88
N LEU A 33 4.03 -13.62 4.21
CA LEU A 33 3.07 -14.74 4.21
C LEU A 33 1.85 -14.45 5.10
N GLU A 34 2.10 -13.88 6.29
CA GLU A 34 1.05 -13.53 7.26
C GLU A 34 0.20 -12.31 6.87
N TRP A 35 0.52 -11.64 5.76
CA TRP A 35 -0.17 -10.44 5.30
C TRP A 35 -0.51 -10.57 3.81
N PHE A 36 -1.60 -11.31 3.55
CA PHE A 36 -2.15 -11.53 2.21
C PHE A 36 -1.17 -12.12 1.19
N GLU A 37 -0.18 -12.89 1.66
CA GLU A 37 0.89 -13.42 0.80
C GLU A 37 1.58 -12.32 -0.04
N HIS A 38 1.72 -11.12 0.51
CA HIS A 38 2.28 -9.98 -0.20
C HIS A 38 3.72 -10.20 -0.63
N ARG A 39 4.03 -9.82 -1.87
CA ARG A 39 5.41 -9.71 -2.38
C ARG A 39 5.72 -8.27 -2.76
N LEU A 40 6.91 -7.80 -2.38
CA LEU A 40 7.39 -6.48 -2.78
C LEU A 40 8.65 -6.60 -3.64
N PHE A 41 8.60 -6.05 -4.84
CA PHE A 41 9.78 -5.89 -5.69
C PHE A 41 10.25 -4.43 -5.72
N LYS A 42 11.56 -4.24 -5.93
CA LYS A 42 12.14 -2.95 -6.31
C LYS A 42 12.40 -2.93 -7.81
N GLY A 43 12.04 -1.82 -8.44
CA GLY A 43 12.38 -1.59 -9.84
C GLY A 43 13.88 -1.35 -10.05
N PRO A 44 14.35 -1.53 -11.29
CA PRO A 44 15.78 -1.53 -11.62
C PRO A 44 16.45 -0.15 -11.60
N ASP A 45 15.74 0.86 -12.08
CA ASP A 45 16.30 2.17 -12.46
C ASP A 45 15.56 3.35 -11.82
N THR A 46 14.30 3.13 -11.43
CA THR A 46 13.45 4.08 -10.71
C THR A 46 13.17 3.56 -9.32
N ASP A 47 13.03 4.47 -8.35
CA ASP A 47 12.57 4.13 -7.01
C ASP A 47 11.10 3.67 -7.06
N ILE A 48 10.89 2.40 -7.42
CA ILE A 48 9.60 1.75 -7.58
C ILE A 48 9.42 0.75 -6.43
N ASN A 49 8.21 0.72 -5.89
CA ASN A 49 7.69 -0.36 -5.07
C ASN A 49 6.63 -1.09 -5.89
N LEU A 50 6.89 -2.31 -6.32
CA LEU A 50 5.92 -3.15 -7.02
C LEU A 50 5.31 -4.13 -6.00
N HIS A 51 4.09 -3.84 -5.59
CA HIS A 51 3.30 -4.65 -4.68
C HIS A 51 2.55 -5.71 -5.46
N VAL A 52 2.73 -6.97 -5.10
CA VAL A 52 2.03 -8.11 -5.71
C VAL A 52 1.09 -8.73 -4.69
N PHE A 53 -0.18 -8.85 -5.07
CA PHE A 53 -1.23 -9.48 -4.27
C PHE A 53 -2.07 -10.43 -5.15
N SER A 54 -2.69 -11.43 -4.51
CA SER A 54 -3.68 -12.28 -5.17
C SER A 54 -4.96 -11.52 -5.55
N GLU A 55 -5.62 -11.97 -6.62
CA GLU A 55 -6.99 -11.58 -6.97
C GLU A 55 -7.93 -11.77 -5.76
N GLY A 56 -8.80 -10.78 -5.54
CA GLY A 56 -9.73 -10.78 -4.40
C GLY A 56 -9.09 -10.42 -3.05
N SER A 57 -7.81 -10.08 -3.00
CA SER A 57 -7.19 -9.53 -1.78
C SER A 57 -7.87 -8.21 -1.38
N SER A 58 -8.38 -8.14 -0.15
CA SER A 58 -8.99 -6.91 0.38
C SER A 58 -8.01 -5.73 0.47
N GLU A 59 -6.70 -6.00 0.50
CA GLU A 59 -5.69 -4.93 0.51
C GLU A 59 -5.67 -4.19 -0.84
N VAL A 60 -5.95 -4.87 -1.95
CA VAL A 60 -6.07 -4.26 -3.29
C VAL A 60 -7.19 -3.20 -3.27
N ASP A 61 -8.36 -3.58 -2.76
CA ASP A 61 -9.52 -2.69 -2.66
C ASP A 61 -9.22 -1.50 -1.75
N GLN A 62 -8.57 -1.74 -0.61
CA GLN A 62 -8.19 -0.68 0.33
C GLN A 62 -7.22 0.33 -0.30
N MET A 63 -6.20 -0.14 -1.03
CA MET A 63 -5.24 0.73 -1.74
C MET A 63 -5.94 1.58 -2.82
N LEU A 64 -6.84 0.96 -3.60
CA LEU A 64 -7.59 1.65 -4.65
C LEU A 64 -8.56 2.69 -4.06
N CYS A 65 -9.26 2.34 -3.00
CA CYS A 65 -10.19 3.22 -2.28
C CYS A 65 -9.46 4.44 -1.71
N PHE A 66 -8.35 4.23 -1.01
CA PHE A 66 -7.50 5.31 -0.50
C PHE A 66 -7.02 6.23 -1.63
N ARG A 67 -6.49 5.67 -2.73
CA ARG A 67 -6.03 6.43 -3.89
C ARG A 67 -7.17 7.26 -4.49
N ASN A 68 -8.32 6.64 -4.74
CA ASN A 68 -9.45 7.28 -5.39
C ASN A 68 -10.02 8.41 -4.52
N TRP A 69 -10.16 8.19 -3.21
CA TRP A 69 -10.56 9.22 -2.26
C TRP A 69 -9.63 10.42 -2.27
N LEU A 70 -8.32 10.21 -2.23
CA LEU A 70 -7.36 11.32 -2.24
C LEU A 70 -7.31 12.10 -3.56
N ARG A 71 -7.81 11.53 -4.67
CA ARG A 71 -7.92 12.25 -5.95
C ARG A 71 -9.07 13.24 -5.96
N THR A 72 -10.15 12.96 -5.23
CA THR A 72 -11.38 13.77 -5.23
C THR A 72 -11.57 14.58 -3.95
N ASN A 73 -10.97 14.17 -2.83
CA ASN A 73 -11.03 14.86 -1.55
C ASN A 73 -9.73 15.64 -1.27
N HIS A 74 -9.71 16.91 -1.71
CA HIS A 74 -8.55 17.78 -1.54
C HIS A 74 -8.16 18.02 -0.07
N SER A 75 -9.14 18.12 0.83
CA SER A 75 -8.88 18.36 2.26
C SER A 75 -8.11 17.20 2.89
N ASP A 76 -8.54 15.96 2.65
CA ASP A 76 -7.85 14.78 3.17
C ASP A 76 -6.50 14.55 2.48
N ARG A 77 -6.37 14.90 1.20
CA ARG A 77 -5.08 14.86 0.49
C ARG A 77 -4.07 15.83 1.09
N ASP A 78 -4.47 17.07 1.34
CA ASP A 78 -3.58 18.10 1.87
C ASP A 78 -3.19 17.78 3.32
N LYS A 79 -4.14 17.27 4.11
CA LYS A 79 -3.87 16.75 5.46
C LYS A 79 -2.89 15.59 5.45
N TYR A 80 -3.10 14.59 4.58
CA TYR A 80 -2.19 13.46 4.44
C TYR A 80 -0.79 13.92 4.04
N GLY A 81 -0.69 14.80 3.04
CA GLY A 81 0.57 15.39 2.60
C GLY A 81 1.30 16.15 3.70
N SER A 82 0.57 16.93 4.50
CA SER A 82 1.12 17.67 5.64
C SER A 82 1.68 16.73 6.71
N VAL A 83 0.93 15.69 7.09
CA VAL A 83 1.40 14.68 8.05
C VAL A 83 2.64 13.96 7.54
N LYS A 84 2.67 13.53 6.27
CA LYS A 84 3.86 12.87 5.69
C LYS A 84 5.10 13.78 5.73
N ARG A 85 4.94 15.07 5.38
CA ARG A 85 6.04 16.05 5.45
C ARG A 85 6.54 16.23 6.87
N HIS A 86 5.64 16.32 7.85
CA HIS A 86 6.01 16.41 9.28
C HIS A 86 6.74 15.16 9.78
N LEU A 87 6.27 13.97 9.42
CA LEU A 87 6.91 12.70 9.82
C LEU A 87 8.30 12.55 9.18
N ALA A 88 8.49 13.01 7.95
CA ALA A 88 9.78 12.98 7.25
C ALA A 88 10.86 13.87 7.89
N GLN A 89 10.48 14.87 8.70
CA GLN A 89 11.43 15.71 9.44
C GLN A 89 12.03 15.01 10.66
N ARG A 90 11.48 13.86 11.07
CA ARG A 90 11.94 13.11 12.24
C ARG A 90 12.99 12.09 11.84
N LYS A 91 13.91 11.81 12.76
CA LYS A 91 14.81 10.66 12.66
C LYS A 91 14.10 9.42 13.19
N TRP A 92 14.02 8.40 12.38
CA TRP A 92 13.42 7.11 12.74
C TRP A 92 14.53 6.09 12.91
N LYS A 93 14.49 5.32 13.99
CA LYS A 93 15.46 4.24 14.23
C LYS A 93 15.18 3.07 13.28
N HIS A 94 13.90 2.79 13.03
CA HIS A 94 13.46 1.76 12.10
C HIS A 94 12.46 2.34 11.09
N VAL A 95 12.55 1.92 9.83
CA VAL A 95 11.61 2.35 8.77
C VAL A 95 10.17 1.95 9.12
N GLN A 96 9.99 0.86 9.87
CA GLN A 96 8.68 0.44 10.35
C GLN A 96 8.01 1.47 11.27
N ASP A 97 8.78 2.15 12.12
CA ASP A 97 8.24 3.16 13.04
C ASP A 97 7.63 4.34 12.26
N TYR A 98 8.28 4.74 11.16
CA TYR A 98 7.75 5.74 10.23
C TYR A 98 6.47 5.23 9.54
N ALA A 99 6.48 3.98 9.08
CA ALA A 99 5.34 3.35 8.43
C ALA A 99 4.11 3.31 9.34
N ASP A 100 4.30 2.92 10.60
CA ASP A 100 3.24 2.85 11.62
C ASP A 100 2.68 4.25 11.94
N ALA A 101 3.55 5.26 12.07
CA ALA A 101 3.10 6.63 12.31
C ALA A 101 2.29 7.20 11.12
N LYS A 102 2.69 6.87 9.88
CA LYS A 102 1.95 7.22 8.65
C LYS A 102 0.62 6.46 8.57
N TYR A 103 0.57 5.22 9.01
CA TYR A 103 -0.62 4.39 8.96
C TYR A 103 -1.79 4.99 9.73
N LEU A 104 -1.56 5.63 10.87
CA LEU A 104 -2.62 6.22 11.69
C LEU A 104 -3.44 7.29 10.94
N ILE A 105 -2.82 8.10 10.09
CA ILE A 105 -3.55 9.09 9.29
C ILE A 105 -4.24 8.43 8.08
N ALA A 106 -3.58 7.46 7.44
CA ALA A 106 -4.15 6.73 6.31
C ALA A 106 -5.42 5.98 6.73
N LYS A 107 -5.38 5.27 7.87
CA LYS A 107 -6.53 4.57 8.45
C LYS A 107 -7.72 5.50 8.66
N LYS A 108 -7.50 6.67 9.28
CA LYS A 108 -8.57 7.67 9.49
C LYS A 108 -9.16 8.19 8.18
N ILE A 109 -8.38 8.26 7.10
CA ILE A 109 -8.86 8.70 5.78
C ILE A 109 -9.68 7.59 5.14
N ILE A 110 -9.21 6.33 5.20
CA ILE A 110 -9.94 5.16 4.70
C ILE A 110 -11.29 5.02 5.43
N GLU A 111 -11.32 5.20 6.75
CA GLU A 111 -12.57 5.20 7.53
C GLU A 111 -13.56 6.27 7.04
N ARG A 112 -13.09 7.48 6.71
CA ARG A 112 -13.93 8.54 6.13
C ARG A 112 -14.39 8.22 4.71
N ALA A 113 -13.49 7.67 3.89
CA ALA A 113 -13.82 7.24 2.53
C ALA A 113 -14.94 6.20 2.55
N ASN A 114 -14.78 5.15 3.35
CA ASN A 114 -15.77 4.09 3.53
C ASN A 114 -17.11 4.63 4.04
N ALA A 115 -17.11 5.59 4.97
CA ALA A 115 -18.32 6.19 5.50
C ALA A 115 -19.07 7.04 4.45
N ALA A 116 -18.34 7.79 3.63
CA ALA A 116 -18.93 8.58 2.55
C ALA A 116 -19.50 7.71 1.42
N GLU A 117 -18.87 6.57 1.15
CA GLU A 117 -19.26 5.68 0.06
C GLU A 117 -20.44 4.75 0.38
N GLN A 118 -20.79 4.59 1.66
CA GLN A 118 -22.07 3.96 2.05
C GLN A 118 -23.30 4.73 1.54
N ASN A 119 -23.12 5.96 1.03
CA ASN A 119 -24.16 6.77 0.39
C ASN A 119 -24.03 6.86 -1.15
N GLY A 120 -23.10 6.16 -1.81
CA GLY A 120 -22.84 6.43 -3.24
C GLY A 120 -21.91 5.51 -4.05
N GLY A 121 -21.49 4.34 -3.56
CA GLY A 121 -20.75 3.31 -4.35
C GLY A 121 -19.30 3.67 -4.69
N TYR A 122 -18.30 2.98 -4.13
CA TYR A 122 -17.51 1.95 -4.85
C TYR A 122 -16.61 1.12 -3.89
N CYS A 123 -16.62 1.39 -2.60
CA CYS A 123 -15.72 0.82 -1.59
C CYS A 123 -16.60 0.11 -0.56
N ARG A 124 -17.07 -1.08 -0.93
CA ARG A 124 -17.84 -1.92 -0.02
C ARG A 124 -16.86 -2.76 0.80
N PHE A 125 -17.10 -2.76 2.10
CA PHE A 125 -16.72 -3.75 3.12
C PHE A 125 -15.75 -3.29 4.22
N LEU A 126 -16.15 -3.73 5.42
CA LEU A 126 -15.52 -3.54 6.72
C LEU A 126 -14.43 -4.60 6.87
N TYR A 127 -13.21 -4.22 7.24
CA TYR A 127 -12.31 -5.19 7.87
C TYR A 127 -11.68 -4.66 9.15
N LYS A 128 -11.84 -5.48 10.19
CA LYS A 128 -11.16 -5.39 11.48
C LYS A 128 -9.84 -6.14 11.34
N ASN A 129 -8.74 -5.48 11.63
CA ASN A 129 -7.39 -6.05 11.79
C ASN A 129 -6.69 -6.50 10.49
N ALA A 130 -6.09 -5.54 9.78
CA ALA A 130 -4.80 -5.77 9.13
C ALA A 130 -3.72 -5.10 10.00
N LEU A 131 -2.85 -5.94 10.58
CA LEU A 131 -1.73 -5.56 11.44
C LEU A 131 -0.70 -4.76 10.63
N ASN A 132 -0.31 -3.60 11.17
CA ASN A 132 0.89 -2.78 10.95
C ASN A 132 1.92 -3.24 9.90
N LYS A 133 1.61 -3.25 8.60
CA LYS A 133 2.64 -3.43 7.55
C LYS A 133 2.37 -2.58 6.31
N CYS A 134 2.15 -1.28 6.49
CA CYS A 134 2.16 -0.33 5.37
C CYS A 134 3.61 -0.11 4.88
N CYS A 135 4.14 -1.12 4.20
CA CYS A 135 5.37 -1.21 3.42
C CYS A 135 6.49 -0.21 3.75
N LEU A 136 7.55 -0.81 4.28
CA LEU A 136 8.95 -0.44 4.11
C LEU A 136 9.17 0.28 2.77
N LEU A 137 9.58 1.54 2.88
CA LEU A 137 10.47 2.34 2.02
C LEU A 137 10.01 3.80 2.09
N ALA A 138 10.50 4.49 3.08
CA ALA A 138 10.71 5.92 2.98
C ALA A 138 12.06 6.18 3.63
N LYS A 139 13.03 6.61 2.81
CA LYS A 139 14.02 7.56 3.31
C LYS A 139 13.35 8.92 3.38
#